data_AF-A0A960ZBS4-F1
#
_entry.id   AF-A0A960ZBS4-F1
#
_cell.length_a   1.000
_cell.length_b   1.000
_cell.length_c   1.000
_cell.angle_alpha   90.00
_cell.angle_beta   90.00
_cell.angle_gamma   90.00
#
_symmetry.space_group_name_H-M   'P 1'
#
loop_
_entity.id
_entity.type
_entity.pdbx_description
1 polymer ?
#
loop_
_entity_poly.entity_id
_entity_poly.type
_entity_poly.pdbx_seq_one_letter_code
_entity_poly.pdbx_strand_id
1 'polypeptide(L)'
;MKRFLAIFSFFILFGFIITVLFCLVLFHHKAEIVKRVTEQIVRKQLPDASIRIGSADIELPDELHFSHITISSPSRATTIRLDSLVIEFDPTKIRQMVHRTSNFEAIERISLLINELLFRDLIIRRMEISVVNDTHDVFHINGAVNAREILYKKFILSNVQTDFDVKNKVARIDIQKINLGEGSALGSIVIDCSSSDARFNAKLFFSRLQSAGIINLLDLKDKIKLTGVWDGDITVSGNNGEVTSLSGVLTARVDGGTMHMLDKVMAQNMLPPNQPYKDKLMESIMHYTYNHGIIDISLEDMNILFDLKLNGETGKRAFSIYLHDLL
;
A
#
# COMPACT_ATOMS: atom_id res chain seq x y z
N MET A 1 11.40 -12.71 -6.35
CA MET A 1 10.60 -13.92 -6.56
C MET A 1 9.59 -14.11 -5.45
N LYS A 2 9.96 -14.29 -4.17
CA LYS A 2 9.03 -14.15 -3.00
C LYS A 2 8.40 -12.75 -2.76
N ARG A 3 8.46 -11.85 -3.75
CA ARG A 3 8.25 -10.40 -3.53
C ARG A 3 6.95 -9.89 -4.12
N PHE A 4 6.45 -10.45 -5.24
CA PHE A 4 5.28 -9.92 -5.97
C PHE A 4 3.95 -10.14 -5.28
N LEU A 5 3.86 -11.20 -4.50
CA LEU A 5 2.75 -11.41 -3.59
C LEU A 5 2.75 -10.51 -2.39
N ALA A 6 3.93 -10.40 -1.80
CA ALA A 6 4.28 -9.36 -0.87
C ALA A 6 4.36 -7.98 -1.56
N ILE A 7 3.58 -7.73 -2.63
CA ILE A 7 3.36 -6.42 -3.26
C ILE A 7 1.85 -6.11 -3.39
N PHE A 8 0.98 -7.05 -3.80
CA PHE A 8 -0.48 -6.81 -3.80
C PHE A 8 -1.12 -7.09 -2.43
N SER A 9 -0.74 -8.18 -1.75
CA SER A 9 -0.95 -8.28 -0.30
C SER A 9 -0.27 -7.12 0.39
N PHE A 10 0.87 -6.63 -0.11
CA PHE A 10 1.58 -5.48 0.44
C PHE A 10 0.81 -4.19 0.33
N PHE A 11 0.25 -3.75 -0.79
CA PHE A 11 -0.42 -2.44 -0.80
C PHE A 11 -1.47 -2.29 0.33
N ILE A 12 -2.05 -3.41 0.73
CA ILE A 12 -2.95 -3.57 1.88
C ILE A 12 -2.15 -3.78 3.19
N LEU A 13 -1.25 -4.76 3.24
CA LEU A 13 -0.32 -5.10 4.33
C LEU A 13 0.76 -4.01 4.58
N PHE A 14 0.86 -2.96 3.79
CA PHE A 14 1.93 -1.96 3.75
C PHE A 14 1.39 -0.60 4.19
N GLY A 15 0.15 -0.26 3.82
CA GLY A 15 -0.64 0.64 4.66
C GLY A 15 -0.71 0.11 6.10
N PHE A 16 -0.89 -1.20 6.25
CA PHE A 16 -0.89 -1.91 7.54
C PHE A 16 0.48 -1.95 8.24
N ILE A 17 1.57 -2.34 7.58
CA ILE A 17 2.92 -2.36 8.17
C ILE A 17 3.40 -0.93 8.41
N ILE A 18 3.16 0.05 7.56
CA ILE A 18 3.50 1.44 7.87
C ILE A 18 2.77 1.88 9.14
N THR A 19 1.49 1.56 9.30
CA THR A 19 0.71 1.97 10.48
C THR A 19 1.09 1.18 11.74
N VAL A 20 1.28 -0.14 11.64
CA VAL A 20 1.66 -1.03 12.75
C VAL A 20 3.13 -0.87 13.14
N LEU A 21 4.03 -0.67 12.18
CA LEU A 21 5.45 -0.43 12.41
C LEU A 21 5.68 1.02 12.86
N PHE A 22 4.86 1.99 12.44
CA PHE A 22 4.77 3.31 13.07
C PHE A 22 4.34 3.19 14.54
N CYS A 23 3.31 2.40 14.85
CA CYS A 23 2.90 2.14 16.22
C CYS A 23 3.99 1.40 17.02
N LEU A 24 4.59 0.32 16.48
CA LEU A 24 5.61 -0.47 17.15
C LEU A 24 6.94 0.28 17.33
N VAL A 25 7.35 1.13 16.38
CA VAL A 25 8.52 2.01 16.51
C VAL A 25 8.26 3.08 17.57
N LEU A 26 7.06 3.65 17.61
CA LEU A 26 6.65 4.56 18.69
C LEU A 26 6.62 3.84 20.05
N PHE A 27 6.15 2.60 20.11
CA PHE A 27 6.14 1.78 21.34
C PHE A 27 7.53 1.30 21.76
N HIS A 28 8.40 0.92 20.83
CA HIS A 28 9.73 0.37 21.09
C HIS A 28 10.75 1.46 21.41
N HIS A 29 10.61 2.65 20.79
CA HIS A 29 11.44 3.81 21.07
C HIS A 29 10.77 4.84 21.97
N LYS A 30 9.64 4.51 22.62
CA LYS A 30 8.92 5.42 23.54
C LYS A 30 9.85 6.05 24.58
N ALA A 31 10.73 5.23 25.16
CA ALA A 31 11.75 5.60 26.13
C ALA A 31 12.72 6.66 25.59
N GLU A 32 13.25 6.41 24.39
CA GLU A 32 14.26 7.26 23.76
C GLU A 32 13.65 8.57 23.22
N ILE A 33 12.40 8.53 22.74
CA ILE A 33 11.64 9.71 22.29
C ILE A 33 11.35 10.62 23.49
N VAL A 34 10.81 10.05 24.58
CA VAL A 34 10.54 10.77 25.83
C VAL A 34 11.82 11.41 26.36
N LYS A 35 12.92 10.65 26.38
CA LYS A 35 14.23 11.15 26.78
C LYS A 35 14.70 12.35 25.95
N ARG A 36 14.65 12.25 24.62
CA ARG A 36 15.09 13.33 23.72
C ARG A 36 14.22 14.58 23.81
N VAL A 37 12.91 14.42 23.89
CA VAL A 37 11.97 15.55 24.07
C VAL A 37 12.21 16.24 25.41
N THR A 38 12.41 15.47 26.48
CA THR A 38 12.72 16.00 27.81
C THR A 38 14.05 16.76 27.80
N GLU A 39 15.10 16.20 27.17
CA GLU A 39 16.39 16.87 27.01
C GLU A 39 16.26 18.19 26.24
N GLN A 40 15.45 18.23 25.17
CA GLN A 40 15.23 19.45 24.39
C GLN A 40 14.46 20.53 25.18
N ILE A 41 13.41 20.16 25.91
CA ILE A 41 12.61 21.10 26.71
C ILE A 41 13.49 21.73 27.81
N VAL A 42 14.26 20.90 28.53
CA VAL A 42 15.12 21.39 29.60
C VAL A 42 16.27 22.23 29.03
N ARG A 43 16.88 21.87 27.88
CA ARG A 43 17.87 22.74 27.21
C ARG A 43 17.28 24.08 26.77
N LYS A 44 16.01 24.12 26.37
CA LYS A 44 15.34 25.39 26.03
C LYS A 44 15.19 26.31 27.24
N GLN A 45 15.00 25.74 28.44
CA GLN A 45 14.89 26.52 29.68
C GLN A 45 16.24 26.79 30.36
N LEU A 46 17.23 25.92 30.14
CA LEU A 46 18.58 25.97 30.67
C LEU A 46 19.59 25.70 29.53
N PRO A 47 19.90 26.71 28.70
CA PRO A 47 20.69 26.53 27.47
C PRO A 47 22.11 26.02 27.67
N ASP A 48 22.68 26.27 28.86
CA ASP A 48 24.02 25.86 29.26
C ASP A 48 24.03 24.53 30.03
N ALA A 49 22.86 23.94 30.33
CA ALA A 49 22.79 22.71 31.10
C ALA A 49 23.12 21.48 30.26
N SER A 50 24.02 20.65 30.78
CA SER A 50 24.20 19.27 30.32
C SER A 50 23.24 18.35 31.07
N ILE A 51 22.44 17.59 30.33
CA ILE A 51 21.44 16.67 30.89
C ILE A 51 21.81 15.26 30.45
N ARG A 52 21.79 14.33 31.39
CA ARG A 52 21.89 12.89 31.13
C ARG A 52 20.71 12.21 31.81
N ILE A 53 19.94 11.45 31.05
CA ILE A 53 18.85 10.62 31.55
C ILE A 53 19.27 9.16 31.36
N GLY A 54 19.29 8.37 32.44
CA GLY A 54 19.64 6.95 32.38
C GLY A 54 18.60 6.16 31.59
N SER A 55 17.39 6.09 32.14
CA SER A 55 16.23 5.42 31.53
C SER A 55 14.98 6.31 31.61
N ALA A 56 14.06 6.13 30.67
CA ALA A 56 12.73 6.71 30.69
C ALA A 56 11.74 5.63 30.24
N ASP A 57 10.63 5.45 30.94
CA ASP A 57 9.58 4.50 30.58
C ASP A 57 8.19 5.10 30.81
N ILE A 58 7.20 4.49 30.16
CA ILE A 58 5.77 4.77 30.32
C ILE A 58 5.17 3.46 30.83
N GLU A 59 4.91 3.37 32.13
CA GLU A 59 4.33 2.17 32.76
C GLU A 59 2.79 2.16 32.69
N LEU A 60 2.17 3.34 32.76
CA LEU A 60 0.72 3.57 32.64
C LEU A 60 0.47 4.70 31.62
N PRO A 61 -0.71 4.78 30.97
CA PRO A 61 -0.99 5.76 29.91
C PRO A 61 -0.84 7.24 30.33
N ASP A 62 -0.67 7.50 31.62
CA ASP A 62 -0.63 8.78 32.30
C ASP A 62 0.61 8.97 33.21
N GLU A 63 1.59 8.05 33.19
CA GLU A 63 2.80 8.15 34.01
C GLU A 63 4.10 8.05 33.19
N LEU A 64 5.01 9.01 33.39
CA LEU A 64 6.37 8.97 32.86
C LEU A 64 7.37 8.71 34.00
N HIS A 65 8.05 7.59 33.92
CA HIS A 65 9.07 7.20 34.89
C HIS A 65 10.45 7.48 34.30
N PHE A 66 11.23 8.31 34.97
CA PHE A 66 12.63 8.56 34.63
C PHE A 66 13.54 8.05 35.74
N SER A 67 14.70 7.52 35.38
CA SER A 67 15.70 7.09 36.35
C SER A 67 17.08 7.64 36.02
N HIS A 68 17.84 7.93 37.06
CA HIS A 68 19.22 8.43 36.98
C HIS A 68 19.33 9.69 36.12
N ILE A 69 18.54 10.72 36.44
CA ILE A 69 18.63 12.02 35.77
C ILE A 69 19.74 12.82 36.45
N THR A 70 20.71 13.29 35.66
CA THR A 70 21.71 14.27 36.09
C THR A 70 21.61 15.51 35.23
N ILE A 71 21.40 16.67 35.86
CA ILE A 71 21.37 17.98 35.21
C ILE A 71 22.50 18.81 35.83
N SER A 72 23.48 19.21 35.03
CA SER A 72 24.60 20.05 35.47
C SER A 72 24.61 21.34 34.65
N SER A 73 24.45 22.48 35.31
CA SER A 73 24.54 23.82 34.70
C SER A 73 25.81 24.53 35.17
N PRO A 74 26.78 24.79 34.28
CA PRO A 74 28.01 25.50 34.61
C PRO A 74 27.75 26.93 35.09
N SER A 75 26.79 27.64 34.50
CA SER A 75 26.52 29.04 34.86
C SER A 75 25.92 29.20 36.26
N ARG A 76 25.25 28.16 36.77
CA ARG A 76 24.62 28.16 38.09
C ARG A 76 25.42 27.40 39.15
N ALA A 77 26.53 26.77 38.78
CA ALA A 77 27.35 25.91 39.64
C ALA A 77 26.55 24.83 40.40
N THR A 78 25.39 24.42 39.87
CA THR A 78 24.50 23.44 40.49
C THR A 78 24.45 22.16 39.68
N THR A 79 24.58 21.02 40.36
CA THR A 79 24.29 19.70 39.81
C THR A 79 23.10 19.11 40.54
N ILE A 80 22.03 18.82 39.80
CA ILE A 80 20.84 18.15 40.30
C ILE A 80 20.93 16.68 39.88
N ARG A 81 20.84 15.78 40.85
CA ARG A 81 20.77 14.34 40.63
C ARG A 81 19.45 13.83 41.19
N LEU A 82 18.71 13.12 40.35
CA LEU A 82 17.46 12.47 40.70
C LEU A 82 17.59 10.98 40.38
N ASP A 83 17.44 10.14 41.39
CA ASP A 83 17.54 8.69 41.22
C ASP A 83 16.29 8.14 40.54
N SER A 84 15.11 8.65 40.91
CA SER A 84 13.84 8.42 40.22
C SER A 84 13.00 9.69 40.16
N LEU A 85 12.27 9.85 39.06
CA LEU A 85 11.28 10.91 38.88
C LEU A 85 10.07 10.31 38.17
N VAL A 86 8.93 10.34 38.84
CA VAL A 86 7.64 9.95 38.25
C VAL A 86 6.86 11.23 37.97
N ILE A 87 6.46 11.40 36.71
CA ILE A 87 5.60 12.50 36.29
C ILE A 87 4.25 11.91 35.93
N GLU A 88 3.30 12.05 36.85
CA GLU A 88 1.89 11.85 36.57
C GLU A 88 1.40 13.02 35.73
N PHE A 89 0.80 12.74 34.57
CA PHE A 89 0.20 13.75 33.71
C PHE A 89 -1.25 13.41 33.42
N ASP A 90 -2.10 14.40 33.56
CA ASP A 90 -3.49 14.31 33.13
C ASP A 90 -3.53 14.43 31.59
N PRO A 91 -3.89 13.36 30.84
CA PRO A 91 -3.87 13.37 29.38
C PRO A 91 -4.79 14.46 28.78
N THR A 92 -5.80 14.88 29.54
CA THR A 92 -6.74 15.93 29.13
C THR A 92 -6.10 17.32 29.09
N LYS A 93 -5.07 17.57 29.91
CA LYS A 93 -4.36 18.86 29.98
C LYS A 93 -3.25 19.00 28.94
N ILE A 94 -2.55 17.91 28.60
CA ILE A 94 -1.54 17.91 27.52
C ILE A 94 -2.21 18.15 26.15
N ARG A 95 -3.43 17.63 25.95
CA ARG A 95 -4.25 17.88 24.75
C ARG A 95 -4.47 19.37 24.46
N GLN A 96 -4.58 20.22 25.49
CA GLN A 96 -4.73 21.66 25.33
C GLN A 96 -3.42 22.37 24.94
N MET A 97 -2.26 21.79 25.28
CA MET A 97 -0.93 22.36 24.98
C MET A 97 -0.40 21.98 23.60
N VAL A 98 -0.71 20.78 23.09
CA VAL A 98 -0.19 20.26 21.81
C VAL A 98 -0.84 20.92 20.59
N HIS A 99 -1.95 21.64 20.76
CA HIS A 99 -2.59 22.42 19.70
C HIS A 99 -1.76 23.59 19.13
N ARG A 100 -0.54 23.85 19.63
CA ARG A 100 0.24 25.06 19.26
C ARG A 100 1.67 24.86 18.75
N THR A 101 2.16 23.65 18.43
CA THR A 101 3.58 23.52 17.99
C THR A 101 3.81 22.54 16.83
N SER A 102 4.09 23.16 15.65
CA SER A 102 4.75 22.68 14.42
C SER A 102 4.87 21.17 14.14
N ASN A 103 3.89 20.64 13.38
CA ASN A 103 3.80 19.27 12.87
C ASN A 103 4.69 18.94 11.65
N PHE A 104 5.51 19.85 11.14
CA PHE A 104 6.13 19.67 9.80
C PHE A 104 7.42 18.84 9.80
N GLU A 105 8.33 19.01 10.78
CA GLU A 105 9.64 18.33 10.76
C GLU A 105 9.58 16.84 11.11
N ALA A 106 8.60 16.42 11.93
CA ALA A 106 8.41 15.01 12.28
C ALA A 106 7.88 14.21 11.08
N ILE A 107 6.92 14.77 10.34
CA ILE A 107 6.36 14.17 9.12
C ILE A 107 7.46 14.05 8.04
N GLU A 108 8.31 15.06 7.90
CA GLU A 108 9.40 15.05 6.93
C GLU A 108 10.49 14.01 7.27
N ARG A 109 10.85 13.86 8.55
CA ARG A 109 11.80 12.83 9.02
C ARG A 109 11.24 11.40 8.94
N ILE A 110 9.94 11.22 9.17
CA ILE A 110 9.27 9.92 9.02
C ILE A 110 9.20 9.53 7.53
N SER A 111 8.89 10.49 6.65
CA SER A 111 8.96 10.30 5.20
C SER A 111 10.36 9.89 4.75
N LEU A 112 11.41 10.53 5.29
CA LEU A 112 12.81 10.19 5.00
C LEU A 112 13.19 8.79 5.52
N LEU A 113 12.79 8.44 6.75
CA LEU A 113 13.03 7.10 7.32
C LEU A 113 12.30 5.98 6.54
N ILE A 114 11.07 6.21 6.07
CA ILE A 114 10.31 5.25 5.27
C ILE A 114 10.99 5.02 3.90
N ASN A 115 11.53 6.10 3.31
CA ASN A 115 12.29 6.02 2.06
C ASN A 115 13.67 5.34 2.25
N GLU A 116 14.34 5.52 3.38
CA GLU A 116 15.68 4.96 3.64
C GLU A 116 15.67 3.52 4.19
N LEU A 117 14.73 3.15 5.07
CA LEU A 117 14.81 1.91 5.85
C LEU A 117 14.10 0.71 5.23
N LEU A 118 13.15 0.89 4.30
CA LEU A 118 12.26 -0.21 3.93
C LEU A 118 12.32 -0.63 2.45
N PHE A 119 12.63 0.23 1.47
CA PHE A 119 12.64 -0.19 0.05
C PHE A 119 13.63 0.59 -0.82
N ARG A 120 14.57 -0.10 -1.44
CA ARG A 120 15.39 0.47 -2.52
C ARG A 120 14.59 0.82 -3.80
N ASP A 121 13.37 0.27 -3.96
CA ASP A 121 12.63 0.28 -5.25
C ASP A 121 11.25 0.99 -5.20
N LEU A 122 10.87 1.61 -4.07
CA LEU A 122 9.61 2.34 -3.92
C LEU A 122 9.90 3.84 -3.88
N ILE A 123 9.23 4.62 -4.71
CA ILE A 123 9.35 6.08 -4.73
C ILE A 123 7.94 6.66 -4.62
N ILE A 124 7.66 7.38 -3.53
CA ILE A 124 6.43 8.13 -3.38
C ILE A 124 6.74 9.62 -3.58
N ARG A 125 6.04 10.25 -4.53
CA ARG A 125 6.24 11.67 -4.83
C ARG A 125 5.06 12.49 -4.35
N ARG A 126 5.35 13.44 -3.46
CA ARG A 126 4.42 14.43 -2.90
C ARG A 126 3.22 13.75 -2.22
N MET A 127 3.44 13.33 -0.96
CA MET A 127 2.41 12.77 -0.10
C MET A 127 1.91 13.84 0.87
N GLU A 128 0.59 14.00 0.98
CA GLU A 128 -0.06 14.80 2.00
C GLU A 128 -0.93 13.89 2.87
N ILE A 129 -0.81 14.01 4.19
CA ILE A 129 -1.58 13.26 5.17
C ILE A 129 -2.29 14.25 6.09
N SER A 130 -3.60 14.15 6.22
CA SER A 130 -4.40 14.88 7.21
C SER A 130 -5.01 13.91 8.20
N VAL A 131 -4.85 14.15 9.51
CA VAL A 131 -5.34 13.25 10.57
C VAL A 131 -6.30 14.01 11.50
N VAL A 132 -7.45 13.42 11.80
CA VAL A 132 -8.38 13.89 12.85
C VAL A 132 -8.52 12.80 13.90
N ASN A 133 -8.34 13.18 15.17
CA ASN A 133 -8.43 12.26 16.31
C ASN A 133 -9.70 12.59 17.10
N ASP A 134 -10.65 11.66 17.17
CA ASP A 134 -11.87 11.84 17.97
C ASP A 134 -11.61 11.49 19.44
N THR A 135 -12.17 12.28 20.33
CA THR A 135 -11.70 12.43 21.71
C THR A 135 -12.35 11.48 22.71
N HIS A 136 -13.22 10.57 22.26
CA HIS A 136 -14.11 9.76 23.10
C HIS A 136 -13.80 8.24 22.98
N ASP A 137 -12.82 7.78 23.75
CA ASP A 137 -12.64 6.39 24.24
C ASP A 137 -12.56 5.19 23.28
N VAL A 138 -12.07 5.38 22.06
CA VAL A 138 -11.55 4.29 21.21
C VAL A 138 -10.30 4.82 20.50
N PHE A 139 -9.26 4.00 20.32
CA PHE A 139 -8.18 4.33 19.38
C PHE A 139 -8.81 4.47 17.99
N HIS A 140 -9.11 5.71 17.61
CA HIS A 140 -9.82 6.07 16.40
C HIS A 140 -9.00 7.15 15.69
N ILE A 141 -8.37 6.76 14.58
CA ILE A 141 -7.59 7.64 13.74
C ILE A 141 -8.23 7.63 12.36
N ASN A 142 -8.68 8.78 11.88
CA ASN A 142 -9.10 8.90 10.49
C ASN A 142 -8.32 9.99 9.77
N GLY A 143 -8.31 9.91 8.45
CA GLY A 143 -7.57 10.85 7.65
C GLY A 143 -7.68 10.61 6.16
N ALA A 144 -6.91 11.39 5.41
CA ALA A 144 -6.79 11.26 3.97
C ALA A 144 -5.32 11.19 3.58
N VAL A 145 -5.04 10.45 2.50
CA VAL A 145 -3.74 10.37 1.85
C VAL A 145 -3.92 10.76 0.39
N ASN A 146 -3.17 11.78 -0.03
CA ASN A 146 -3.05 12.17 -1.42
C ASN A 146 -1.60 11.97 -1.87
N ALA A 147 -1.40 11.14 -2.89
CA ALA A 147 -0.10 10.94 -3.51
C ALA A 147 -0.19 11.16 -5.02
N ARG A 148 0.66 12.04 -5.56
CA ARG A 148 0.66 12.31 -7.00
C ARG A 148 1.12 11.10 -7.81
N GLU A 149 2.14 10.42 -7.32
CA GLU A 149 2.73 9.28 -8.01
C GLU A 149 3.33 8.31 -6.99
N ILE A 150 3.02 7.02 -7.15
CA ILE A 150 3.62 5.92 -6.42
C ILE A 150 4.25 5.01 -7.47
N LEU A 151 5.59 4.99 -7.50
CA LEU A 151 6.35 4.10 -8.38
C LEU A 151 6.81 2.89 -7.59
N TYR A 152 6.54 1.71 -8.14
CA TYR A 152 7.04 0.47 -7.60
C TYR A 152 7.40 -0.51 -8.73
N LYS A 153 8.69 -0.75 -8.93
CA LYS A 153 9.21 -1.50 -10.09
C LYS A 153 8.64 -0.94 -11.41
N LYS A 154 7.87 -1.74 -12.15
CA LYS A 154 7.21 -1.37 -13.42
C LYS A 154 5.81 -0.77 -13.25
N PHE A 155 5.29 -0.73 -12.03
CA PHE A 155 3.96 -0.19 -11.73
C PHE A 155 4.09 1.29 -11.40
N ILE A 156 3.25 2.07 -12.06
CA ILE A 156 3.11 3.50 -11.80
C ILE A 156 1.65 3.72 -11.48
N LEU A 157 1.36 4.03 -10.22
CA LEU A 157 0.08 4.55 -9.80
C LEU A 157 0.18 6.06 -9.77
N SER A 158 -0.81 6.75 -10.33
CA SER A 158 -0.84 8.22 -10.29
C SER A 158 -2.15 8.71 -9.70
N ASN A 159 -2.12 9.92 -9.13
CA ASN A 159 -3.27 10.57 -8.52
C ASN A 159 -4.02 9.67 -7.53
N VAL A 160 -3.26 9.07 -6.60
CA VAL A 160 -3.79 8.23 -5.53
C VAL A 160 -4.44 9.13 -4.48
N GLN A 161 -5.73 8.94 -4.26
CA GLN A 161 -6.54 9.66 -3.28
C GLN A 161 -7.30 8.62 -2.46
N THR A 162 -7.04 8.60 -1.16
CA THR A 162 -7.67 7.64 -0.25
C THR A 162 -8.06 8.32 1.04
N ASP A 163 -9.19 7.92 1.60
CA ASP A 163 -9.51 8.16 3.00
C ASP A 163 -9.15 6.91 3.80
N PHE A 164 -8.79 7.06 5.06
CA PHE A 164 -8.55 5.94 5.94
C PHE A 164 -9.20 6.15 7.30
N ASP A 165 -9.61 5.05 7.90
CA ASP A 165 -10.26 4.99 9.19
C ASP A 165 -9.72 3.77 9.96
N VAL A 166 -8.98 4.03 11.03
CA VAL A 166 -8.43 3.01 11.92
C VAL A 166 -9.18 3.09 13.23
N LYS A 167 -9.96 2.06 13.54
CA LYS A 167 -10.71 1.94 14.79
C LYS A 167 -10.34 0.63 15.47
N ASN A 168 -9.82 0.73 16.70
CA ASN A 168 -9.28 -0.41 17.44
C ASN A 168 -8.18 -1.13 16.64
N LYS A 169 -8.41 -2.40 16.29
CA LYS A 169 -7.51 -3.26 15.51
C LYS A 169 -7.97 -3.43 14.07
N VAL A 170 -8.90 -2.60 13.60
CA VAL A 170 -9.43 -2.65 12.24
C VAL A 170 -9.05 -1.36 11.51
N ALA A 171 -8.41 -1.50 10.36
CA ALA A 171 -8.11 -0.40 9.45
C ALA A 171 -8.98 -0.54 8.19
N ARG A 172 -9.61 0.56 7.79
CA ARG A 172 -10.35 0.70 6.54
C ARG A 172 -9.70 1.78 5.71
N ILE A 173 -9.54 1.53 4.42
CA ILE A 173 -9.00 2.50 3.47
C ILE A 173 -9.98 2.55 2.31
N ASP A 174 -10.61 3.69 2.12
CA ASP A 174 -11.51 3.95 1.01
C ASP A 174 -10.73 4.65 -0.10
N ILE A 175 -10.59 3.95 -1.22
CA ILE A 175 -9.87 4.44 -2.38
C ILE A 175 -10.83 5.26 -3.22
N GLN A 176 -10.70 6.58 -3.12
CA GLN A 176 -11.51 7.53 -3.88
C GLN A 176 -11.07 7.57 -5.35
N LYS A 177 -9.76 7.47 -5.58
CA LYS A 177 -9.19 7.52 -6.93
C LYS A 177 -7.78 6.94 -6.99
N ILE A 178 -7.52 6.12 -8.00
CA ILE A 178 -6.18 5.74 -8.44
C ILE A 178 -6.20 5.70 -9.96
N ASN A 179 -5.20 6.30 -10.62
CA ASN A 179 -5.01 6.11 -12.05
C ASN A 179 -4.01 4.96 -12.29
N LEU A 180 -4.41 3.98 -13.11
CA LEU A 180 -3.62 2.81 -13.49
C LEU A 180 -3.90 2.46 -14.96
N GLY A 181 -2.86 2.22 -15.76
CA GLY A 181 -3.01 1.73 -17.13
C GLY A 181 -3.90 2.60 -18.02
N GLU A 182 -3.77 3.93 -17.87
CA GLU A 182 -4.61 4.96 -18.51
C GLU A 182 -6.10 4.94 -18.13
N GLY A 183 -6.51 4.06 -17.21
CA GLY A 183 -7.82 4.05 -16.58
C GLY A 183 -7.79 4.57 -15.14
N SER A 184 -8.91 4.39 -14.45
CA SER A 184 -9.06 4.72 -13.04
C SER A 184 -9.66 3.58 -12.23
N ALA A 185 -9.26 3.49 -10.97
CA ALA A 185 -9.80 2.56 -10.00
C ALA A 185 -10.30 3.31 -8.75
N LEU A 186 -11.35 2.75 -8.15
CA LEU A 186 -11.88 3.10 -6.83
C LEU A 186 -12.11 1.81 -6.06
N GLY A 187 -12.28 1.88 -4.75
CA GLY A 187 -12.49 0.65 -3.98
C GLY A 187 -12.31 0.81 -2.49
N SER A 188 -12.15 -0.31 -1.81
CA SER A 188 -11.96 -0.33 -0.37
C SER A 188 -10.99 -1.44 0.03
N ILE A 189 -10.20 -1.18 1.05
CA ILE A 189 -9.35 -2.14 1.71
C ILE A 189 -9.77 -2.20 3.17
N VAL A 190 -10.00 -3.40 3.69
CA VAL A 190 -10.28 -3.66 5.10
C VAL A 190 -9.23 -4.61 5.65
N ILE A 191 -8.71 -4.28 6.81
CA ILE A 191 -7.67 -5.02 7.50
C ILE A 191 -8.12 -5.23 8.92
N ASP A 192 -8.16 -6.47 9.36
CA ASP A 192 -8.65 -6.87 10.66
C ASP A 192 -7.55 -7.60 11.42
N CYS A 193 -7.14 -7.03 12.54
CA CYS A 193 -6.13 -7.58 13.44
C CYS A 193 -6.70 -7.87 14.83
N SER A 194 -8.02 -8.05 14.91
CA SER A 194 -8.69 -8.49 16.13
C SER A 194 -8.25 -9.89 16.56
N SER A 195 -7.91 -10.77 15.62
CA SER A 195 -7.37 -12.11 15.85
C SER A 195 -5.84 -12.16 15.90
N SER A 196 -5.29 -13.32 16.31
CA SER A 196 -3.84 -13.61 16.25
C SER A 196 -3.29 -13.55 14.83
N ASP A 197 -4.11 -13.88 13.83
CA ASP A 197 -3.79 -13.74 12.43
C ASP A 197 -4.41 -12.46 11.87
N ALA A 198 -3.59 -11.61 11.26
CA ALA A 198 -4.07 -10.41 10.57
C ALA A 198 -4.74 -10.82 9.26
N ARG A 199 -5.99 -10.43 9.06
CA ARG A 199 -6.74 -10.69 7.83
C ARG A 199 -6.87 -9.43 7.01
N PHE A 200 -6.90 -9.57 5.70
CA PHE A 200 -7.18 -8.46 4.82
C PHE A 200 -8.12 -8.84 3.68
N ASN A 201 -8.87 -7.85 3.22
CA ASN A 201 -9.75 -7.94 2.05
C ASN A 201 -9.72 -6.60 1.31
N ALA A 202 -9.41 -6.63 0.04
CA ALA A 202 -9.50 -5.48 -0.85
C ALA A 202 -10.42 -5.77 -2.01
N LYS A 203 -11.24 -4.78 -2.35
CA LYS A 203 -12.07 -4.77 -3.54
C LYS A 203 -11.81 -3.50 -4.33
N LEU A 204 -11.45 -3.67 -5.59
CA LEU A 204 -11.17 -2.58 -6.53
C LEU A 204 -12.13 -2.68 -7.71
N PHE A 205 -12.69 -1.55 -8.10
CA PHE A 205 -13.50 -1.35 -9.28
C PHE A 205 -12.71 -0.51 -10.28
N PHE A 206 -12.46 -1.08 -11.43
CA PHE A 206 -11.72 -0.48 -12.52
C PHE A 206 -12.67 0.07 -13.57
N SER A 207 -12.27 1.21 -14.11
CA SER A 207 -12.98 1.92 -15.14
C SER A 207 -12.01 2.41 -16.19
N ARG A 208 -12.38 2.23 -17.45
CA ARG A 208 -11.69 2.72 -18.64
C ARG A 208 -10.23 2.30 -18.73
N LEU A 209 -9.89 1.10 -18.25
CA LEU A 209 -8.55 0.53 -18.42
C LEU A 209 -8.26 0.34 -19.90
N GLN A 210 -7.15 0.89 -20.39
CA GLN A 210 -6.75 0.66 -21.77
C GLN A 210 -6.08 -0.70 -21.89
N SER A 211 -6.48 -1.48 -22.90
CA SER A 211 -5.88 -2.79 -23.19
C SER A 211 -4.35 -2.76 -23.24
N ALA A 212 -3.77 -1.70 -23.82
CA ALA A 212 -2.33 -1.51 -23.90
C ALA A 212 -1.68 -1.44 -22.51
N GLY A 213 -2.33 -0.78 -21.56
CA GLY A 213 -1.89 -0.73 -20.16
C GLY A 213 -1.89 -2.11 -19.51
N ILE A 214 -2.93 -2.92 -19.74
CA ILE A 214 -3.04 -4.30 -19.25
C ILE A 214 -1.92 -5.17 -19.85
N ILE A 215 -1.74 -5.14 -21.17
CA ILE A 215 -0.70 -5.91 -21.87
C ILE A 215 0.71 -5.56 -21.39
N ASN A 216 0.98 -4.28 -21.14
CA ASN A 216 2.24 -3.83 -20.57
C ASN A 216 2.43 -4.33 -19.14
N LEU A 217 1.36 -4.34 -18.34
CA LEU A 217 1.36 -4.87 -16.97
C LEU A 217 1.78 -6.35 -16.95
N LEU A 218 1.22 -7.12 -17.89
CA LEU A 218 1.46 -8.56 -18.06
C LEU A 218 2.80 -8.88 -18.75
N ASP A 219 3.55 -7.86 -19.17
CA ASP A 219 4.79 -8.01 -19.95
C ASP A 219 4.59 -8.82 -21.26
N LEU A 220 3.43 -8.61 -21.90
CA LEU A 220 3.05 -9.31 -23.13
C LEU A 220 3.20 -8.44 -24.38
N LYS A 221 3.75 -7.23 -24.26
CA LYS A 221 3.84 -6.23 -25.35
C LYS A 221 4.54 -6.72 -26.62
N ASP A 222 5.48 -7.65 -26.47
CA ASP A 222 6.25 -8.24 -27.59
C ASP A 222 5.57 -9.50 -28.15
N LYS A 223 4.53 -10.00 -27.47
CA LYS A 223 3.79 -11.22 -27.84
C LYS A 223 2.41 -10.90 -28.41
N ILE A 224 1.72 -9.91 -27.86
CA ILE A 224 0.33 -9.54 -28.19
C ILE A 224 0.22 -8.02 -28.18
N LYS A 225 -0.50 -7.46 -29.15
CA LYS A 225 -1.10 -6.12 -29.04
C LYS A 225 -2.60 -6.27 -28.87
N LEU A 226 -3.14 -5.68 -27.83
CA LEU A 226 -4.58 -5.64 -27.57
C LEU A 226 -5.01 -4.17 -27.54
N THR A 227 -6.07 -3.85 -28.25
CA THR A 227 -6.76 -2.54 -28.21
C THR A 227 -8.11 -2.69 -27.55
N GLY A 228 -8.78 -1.59 -27.22
CA GLY A 228 -10.06 -1.60 -26.50
C GLY A 228 -9.96 -1.06 -25.08
N VAL A 229 -11.13 -0.88 -24.47
CA VAL A 229 -11.31 -0.29 -23.14
C VAL A 229 -12.04 -1.29 -22.26
N TRP A 230 -11.55 -1.49 -21.04
CA TRP A 230 -12.03 -2.50 -20.10
C TRP A 230 -12.49 -1.87 -18.80
N ASP A 231 -13.61 -2.38 -18.29
CA ASP A 231 -14.18 -2.06 -16.98
C ASP A 231 -14.30 -3.36 -16.17
N GLY A 232 -14.33 -3.30 -14.84
CA GLY A 232 -14.57 -4.51 -14.06
C GLY A 232 -14.18 -4.38 -12.60
N ASP A 233 -14.07 -5.50 -11.90
CA ASP A 233 -13.68 -5.51 -10.51
C ASP A 233 -12.75 -6.67 -10.16
N ILE A 234 -11.93 -6.45 -9.14
CA ILE A 234 -10.99 -7.42 -8.59
C ILE A 234 -11.12 -7.40 -7.08
N THR A 235 -11.27 -8.58 -6.49
CA THR A 235 -11.27 -8.82 -5.06
C THR A 235 -10.07 -9.68 -4.68
N VAL A 236 -9.36 -9.28 -3.63
CA VAL A 236 -8.21 -10.01 -3.09
C VAL A 236 -8.36 -10.11 -1.59
N SER A 237 -8.13 -11.29 -1.04
CA SER A 237 -8.09 -11.49 0.40
C SER A 237 -6.92 -12.37 0.81
N GLY A 238 -6.55 -12.26 2.08
CA GLY A 238 -5.40 -12.97 2.60
C GLY A 238 -5.24 -12.87 4.11
N ASN A 239 -4.28 -13.63 4.62
CA ASN A 239 -3.98 -13.74 6.04
C ASN A 239 -2.46 -13.58 6.25
N ASN A 240 -2.05 -12.86 7.29
CA ASN A 240 -0.64 -12.66 7.67
C ASN A 240 0.28 -12.20 6.51
N GLY A 241 -0.28 -11.47 5.54
CA GLY A 241 0.45 -10.99 4.36
C GLY A 241 0.49 -11.95 3.18
N GLU A 242 -0.06 -13.15 3.30
CA GLU A 242 -0.19 -14.10 2.21
C GLU A 242 -1.57 -13.94 1.55
N VAL A 243 -1.61 -13.81 0.21
CA VAL A 243 -2.89 -13.85 -0.51
C VAL A 243 -3.40 -15.29 -0.45
N THR A 244 -4.63 -15.46 0.00
CA THR A 244 -5.31 -16.75 0.02
C THR A 244 -6.39 -16.83 -1.05
N SER A 245 -6.88 -15.69 -1.55
CA SER A 245 -7.79 -15.65 -2.70
C SER A 245 -7.60 -14.40 -3.56
N LEU A 246 -7.78 -14.59 -4.85
CA LEU A 246 -7.89 -13.54 -5.86
C LEU A 246 -9.02 -13.95 -6.80
N SER A 247 -9.93 -13.02 -7.07
CA SER A 247 -11.01 -13.20 -8.05
C SER A 247 -11.31 -11.87 -8.71
N GLY A 248 -11.69 -11.88 -9.98
CA GLY A 248 -12.08 -10.67 -10.66
C GLY A 248 -12.56 -10.94 -12.08
N VAL A 249 -13.26 -9.97 -12.65
CA VAL A 249 -13.72 -10.01 -14.02
C VAL A 249 -13.52 -8.63 -14.62
N LEU A 250 -12.84 -8.57 -15.76
CA LEU A 250 -12.80 -7.39 -16.62
C LEU A 250 -13.60 -7.66 -17.88
N THR A 251 -14.43 -6.71 -18.30
CA THR A 251 -15.23 -6.78 -19.52
C THR A 251 -14.85 -5.65 -20.45
N ALA A 252 -14.65 -5.97 -21.73
CA ALA A 252 -14.48 -4.97 -22.76
C ALA A 252 -15.79 -4.20 -22.94
N ARG A 253 -15.68 -2.88 -23.12
CA ARG A 253 -16.82 -2.03 -23.44
C ARG A 253 -17.35 -2.34 -24.84
N VAL A 254 -18.56 -1.89 -25.12
CA VAL A 254 -19.33 -2.19 -26.35
C VAL A 254 -18.61 -1.89 -27.66
N ASP A 255 -17.63 -0.97 -27.64
CA ASP A 255 -16.82 -0.63 -28.82
C ASP A 255 -15.87 -1.78 -29.23
N GLY A 256 -15.68 -2.78 -28.36
CA GLY A 256 -14.82 -3.93 -28.60
C GLY A 256 -13.35 -3.53 -28.77
N GLY A 257 -12.66 -4.25 -29.66
CA GLY A 257 -11.28 -3.95 -29.99
C GLY A 257 -10.66 -4.95 -30.96
N THR A 258 -9.35 -4.87 -31.06
CA THR A 258 -8.53 -5.76 -31.88
C THR A 258 -7.45 -6.43 -31.04
N MET A 259 -7.16 -7.67 -31.37
CA MET A 259 -6.03 -8.43 -30.89
C MET A 259 -5.13 -8.75 -32.07
N HIS A 260 -3.85 -8.42 -31.94
CA HIS A 260 -2.81 -8.77 -32.89
C HIS A 260 -1.75 -9.61 -32.19
N MET A 261 -1.70 -10.91 -32.49
CA MET A 261 -0.64 -11.79 -32.01
C MET A 261 0.65 -11.44 -32.76
N LEU A 262 1.71 -11.09 -32.05
CA LEU A 262 3.02 -10.78 -32.63
C LEU A 262 3.92 -12.02 -32.69
N ASP A 263 3.76 -12.92 -31.73
CA ASP A 263 4.54 -14.16 -31.63
C ASP A 263 3.94 -15.25 -32.53
N LYS A 264 4.56 -15.45 -33.70
CA LYS A 264 4.15 -16.48 -34.67
C LYS A 264 4.33 -17.90 -34.13
N VAL A 265 5.30 -18.14 -33.26
CA VAL A 265 5.52 -19.48 -32.68
C VAL A 265 4.39 -19.78 -31.69
N MET A 266 4.03 -18.80 -30.86
CA MET A 266 2.87 -18.90 -29.98
C MET A 266 1.58 -19.13 -30.78
N ALA A 267 1.34 -18.36 -31.84
CA ALA A 267 0.19 -18.55 -32.73
C ALA A 267 0.14 -19.95 -33.37
N GLN A 268 1.31 -20.49 -33.76
CA GLN A 268 1.42 -21.84 -34.31
C GLN A 268 1.09 -22.93 -33.29
N ASN A 269 1.55 -22.76 -32.05
CA ASN A 269 1.30 -23.71 -30.97
C ASN A 269 -0.18 -23.74 -30.53
N MET A 270 -0.96 -22.73 -30.90
CA MET A 270 -2.41 -22.70 -30.67
C MET A 270 -3.20 -23.55 -31.66
N LEU A 271 -2.61 -23.95 -32.78
CA LEU A 271 -3.28 -24.77 -33.79
C LEU A 271 -3.01 -26.25 -33.56
N PRO A 272 -4.03 -27.13 -33.72
CA PRO A 272 -3.81 -28.56 -33.71
C PRO A 272 -2.78 -29.01 -34.76
N PRO A 273 -2.00 -30.06 -34.50
CA PRO A 273 -1.17 -30.68 -35.52
C PRO A 273 -2.06 -31.15 -36.69
N ASN A 274 -1.60 -30.90 -37.92
CA ASN A 274 -2.31 -31.25 -39.18
C ASN A 274 -3.64 -30.50 -39.43
N GLN A 275 -3.82 -29.32 -38.86
CA GLN A 275 -5.01 -28.50 -39.10
C GLN A 275 -5.17 -28.12 -40.61
N PRO A 276 -6.28 -28.48 -41.27
CA PRO A 276 -6.58 -28.02 -42.61
C PRO A 276 -6.69 -26.49 -42.65
N TYR A 277 -6.22 -25.86 -43.73
CA TYR A 277 -6.22 -24.39 -43.87
C TYR A 277 -5.40 -23.66 -42.80
N LYS A 278 -4.31 -24.29 -42.32
CA LYS A 278 -3.39 -23.73 -41.32
C LYS A 278 -3.05 -22.26 -41.60
N ASP A 279 -2.76 -21.90 -42.85
CA ASP A 279 -2.36 -20.54 -43.21
C ASP A 279 -3.48 -19.52 -43.00
N LYS A 280 -4.73 -19.86 -43.38
CA LYS A 280 -5.90 -18.98 -43.17
C LYS A 280 -6.25 -18.85 -41.69
N LEU A 281 -6.15 -19.94 -40.92
CA LEU A 281 -6.38 -19.90 -39.47
C LEU A 281 -5.28 -19.13 -38.76
N MET A 282 -4.03 -19.24 -39.23
CA MET A 282 -2.92 -18.43 -38.73
C MET A 282 -3.24 -16.95 -38.89
N GLU A 283 -3.63 -16.52 -40.08
CA GLU A 283 -3.97 -15.13 -40.35
C GLU A 283 -5.09 -14.62 -39.43
N SER A 284 -6.12 -15.44 -39.18
CA SER A 284 -7.22 -15.12 -38.27
C SER A 284 -6.84 -15.13 -36.78
N ILE A 285 -5.79 -15.85 -36.37
CA ILE A 285 -5.24 -15.79 -35.00
C ILE A 285 -4.35 -14.55 -34.86
N MET A 286 -3.57 -14.27 -35.89
CA MET A 286 -2.66 -13.13 -35.94
C MET A 286 -3.44 -11.81 -35.93
N HIS A 287 -4.59 -11.72 -36.61
CA HIS A 287 -5.43 -10.53 -36.63
C HIS A 287 -6.88 -10.87 -36.28
N TYR A 288 -7.33 -10.38 -35.14
CA TYR A 288 -8.66 -10.70 -34.65
C TYR A 288 -9.38 -9.46 -34.13
N THR A 289 -10.58 -9.20 -34.64
CA THR A 289 -11.48 -8.14 -34.16
C THR A 289 -12.53 -8.78 -33.27
N TYR A 290 -12.78 -8.19 -32.10
CA TYR A 290 -13.75 -8.67 -31.13
C TYR A 290 -14.74 -7.56 -30.77
N ASN A 291 -16.00 -7.94 -30.56
CA ASN A 291 -17.08 -7.04 -30.16
C ASN A 291 -17.40 -7.21 -28.67
N HIS A 292 -17.04 -8.37 -28.10
CA HIS A 292 -17.17 -8.65 -26.68
C HIS A 292 -15.89 -9.31 -26.18
N GLY A 293 -15.42 -8.91 -25.01
CA GLY A 293 -14.25 -9.46 -24.36
C GLY A 293 -14.49 -9.61 -22.87
N ILE A 294 -14.05 -10.72 -22.29
CA ILE A 294 -14.06 -10.98 -20.85
C ILE A 294 -12.67 -11.47 -20.47
N ILE A 295 -12.13 -10.98 -19.36
CA ILE A 295 -10.93 -11.50 -18.71
C ILE A 295 -11.36 -11.92 -17.32
N ASP A 296 -11.45 -13.23 -17.09
CA ASP A 296 -11.59 -13.76 -15.74
C ASP A 296 -10.21 -13.80 -15.08
N ILE A 297 -10.13 -13.39 -13.81
CA ILE A 297 -8.90 -13.31 -13.04
C ILE A 297 -9.08 -14.20 -11.81
N SER A 298 -8.17 -15.15 -11.59
CA SER A 298 -8.24 -16.07 -10.45
C SER A 298 -6.86 -16.42 -9.90
N LEU A 299 -6.86 -17.04 -8.73
CA LEU A 299 -5.69 -17.68 -8.13
C LEU A 299 -5.75 -19.20 -8.34
N GLU A 300 -4.73 -19.78 -8.96
CA GLU A 300 -4.59 -21.24 -9.11
C GLU A 300 -3.17 -21.69 -8.76
N ASP A 301 -3.05 -22.58 -7.77
CA ASP A 301 -1.77 -23.15 -7.32
C ASP A 301 -0.66 -22.10 -7.14
N MET A 302 -0.98 -20.99 -6.46
CA MET A 302 -0.02 -19.90 -6.24
C MET A 302 0.42 -19.21 -7.56
N ASN A 303 -0.42 -19.24 -8.60
CA ASN A 303 -0.28 -18.47 -9.82
C ASN A 303 -1.52 -17.60 -10.04
N ILE A 304 -1.36 -16.45 -10.70
CA ILE A 304 -2.52 -15.69 -11.18
C ILE A 304 -2.84 -16.17 -12.59
N LEU A 305 -4.08 -16.63 -12.77
CA LEU A 305 -4.62 -16.99 -14.06
C LEU A 305 -5.45 -15.83 -14.60
N PHE A 306 -5.16 -15.43 -15.84
CA PHE A 306 -5.99 -14.54 -16.63
C PHE A 306 -6.59 -15.34 -17.80
N ASP A 307 -7.89 -15.55 -17.77
CA ASP A 307 -8.64 -16.23 -18.83
C ASP A 307 -9.33 -15.20 -19.73
N LEU A 308 -8.66 -14.86 -20.82
CA LEU A 308 -9.15 -13.96 -21.85
C LEU A 308 -10.06 -14.69 -22.83
N LYS A 309 -11.34 -14.31 -22.86
CA LYS A 309 -12.37 -14.82 -23.77
C LYS A 309 -12.85 -13.68 -24.66
N LEU A 310 -12.63 -13.81 -25.96
CA LEU A 310 -13.01 -12.82 -26.97
C LEU A 310 -14.02 -13.39 -27.95
N ASN A 311 -15.05 -12.62 -28.27
CA ASN A 311 -16.09 -12.98 -29.23
C ASN A 311 -16.21 -11.89 -30.31
N GLY A 312 -16.04 -12.29 -31.56
CA GLY A 312 -16.02 -11.41 -32.73
C GLY A 312 -16.73 -12.05 -33.92
N GLU A 313 -16.78 -11.33 -35.03
CA GLU A 313 -17.50 -11.79 -36.23
C GLU A 313 -16.91 -13.07 -36.83
N THR A 314 -15.61 -13.27 -36.67
CA THR A 314 -14.87 -14.44 -37.18
C THR A 314 -14.77 -15.58 -36.16
N GLY A 315 -15.58 -15.54 -35.09
CA GLY A 315 -15.78 -16.64 -34.14
C GLY A 315 -15.45 -16.27 -32.70
N LYS A 316 -14.99 -17.25 -31.92
CA LYS A 316 -14.58 -17.08 -30.52
C LYS A 316 -13.10 -17.40 -30.36
N ARG A 317 -12.42 -16.72 -29.44
CA ARG A 317 -11.03 -16.98 -29.05
C ARG A 317 -10.94 -17.02 -27.53
N ALA A 318 -10.15 -17.95 -27.00
CA ALA A 318 -9.91 -18.08 -25.57
C ALA A 318 -8.43 -18.30 -25.33
N PHE A 319 -7.87 -17.58 -24.37
CA PHE A 319 -6.45 -17.63 -24.01
C PHE A 319 -6.33 -17.60 -22.50
N SER A 320 -5.51 -18.51 -21.97
CA SER A 320 -5.15 -18.53 -20.57
C SER A 320 -3.71 -18.03 -20.45
N ILE A 321 -3.52 -16.99 -19.65
CA ILE A 321 -2.20 -16.47 -19.32
C ILE A 321 -1.97 -16.79 -17.85
N TYR A 322 -1.06 -17.72 -17.61
CA TYR A 322 -0.55 -17.98 -16.29
C TYR A 322 0.60 -17.02 -16.02
N LEU A 323 0.41 -16.17 -15.01
CA LEU A 323 1.51 -15.45 -14.42
C LEU A 323 2.08 -16.31 -13.29
N HIS A 324 3.14 -17.02 -13.64
CA HIS A 324 3.90 -17.85 -12.71
C HIS A 324 4.79 -17.01 -11.79
N ASP A 325 5.16 -17.60 -10.64
CA ASP A 325 6.06 -17.01 -9.66
C ASP A 325 5.59 -15.65 -9.11
N LEU A 326 4.27 -15.48 -9.04
CA LEU A 326 3.65 -14.31 -8.45
C LEU A 326 3.44 -14.45 -6.94
N LEU A 327 3.27 -15.68 -6.45
CA LEU A 327 3.05 -16.03 -5.05
C LEU A 327 4.31 -16.54 -4.33
#